data_AF-A0A9D2KY35-F1
#
_entry.id   AF-A0A9D2KY35-F1
#
_cell.length_a   1.000
_cell.length_b   1.000
_cell.length_c   1.000
_cell.angle_alpha   90.00
_cell.angle_beta   90.00
_cell.angle_gamma   90.00
#
_symmetry.space_group_name_H-M   'P 1'
#
loop_
_entity.id
_entity.type
_entity.pdbx_description
1 polymer ?
#
loop_
_entity_poly.entity_id
_entity_poly.type
_entity_poly.pdbx_seq_one_letter_code
_entity_poly.pdbx_strand_id
1 'polypeptide(L)'
;MRLCWKNTAQGSMWRALSIASQNAFLLSRLEKPRITGTVYLPESLMEAFCKTGAEYGGLQFVKGITLKNKAMLTLDNALLDASPDGVSILGCGLLRIQENVSPDRILNLVLTKNCGRILCTPEQQSAVELVSKNAGFIGEQKEEAGPEGDSGFHMPIESENIKTVNAKTYIL
;
A
#
# COMPACT_ATOMS: atom_id res chain seq x y z
N MET A 1 22.88 13.38 -4.61
CA MET A 1 21.55 12.76 -4.77
C MET A 1 20.74 13.03 -3.52
N ARG A 2 19.58 13.69 -3.66
CA ARG A 2 18.73 14.12 -2.55
C ARG A 2 17.81 12.98 -2.15
N LEU A 3 17.83 12.54 -0.89
CA LEU A 3 16.64 11.91 -0.31
C LEU A 3 15.47 12.90 -0.52
N CYS A 4 14.26 12.46 -0.83
CA CYS A 4 13.13 13.38 -0.93
C CYS A 4 12.73 13.83 0.50
N TRP A 5 13.34 14.90 0.99
CA TRP A 5 13.05 15.52 2.29
C TRP A 5 11.83 16.44 2.12
N LYS A 6 10.62 16.00 2.48
CA LYS A 6 9.52 16.95 2.72
C LYS A 6 9.68 17.51 4.13
N ASN A 7 10.35 18.65 4.20
CA ASN A 7 10.53 19.45 5.41
C ASN A 7 9.21 20.21 5.68
N THR A 8 8.47 19.81 6.71
CA THR A 8 7.46 20.68 7.34
C THR A 8 8.03 21.18 8.64
N ALA A 9 7.96 22.49 8.81
CA ALA A 9 8.72 23.31 9.73
C ALA A 9 8.62 22.94 11.23
N GLN A 10 9.70 23.28 11.94
CA GLN A 10 9.88 23.48 13.38
C GLN A 10 9.80 22.25 14.33
N GLY A 11 10.95 21.96 14.93
CA GLY A 11 11.16 20.92 15.94
C GLY A 11 11.46 19.57 15.31
N SER A 12 12.68 19.06 15.46
CA SER A 12 13.15 17.80 14.85
C SER A 12 12.47 16.58 15.48
N MET A 13 11.17 16.44 15.26
CA MET A 13 10.32 15.33 15.69
C MET A 13 9.83 14.62 14.41
N TRP A 14 10.57 13.59 14.02
CA TRP A 14 10.36 12.91 12.74
C TRP A 14 9.08 12.06 12.78
N ARG A 15 8.05 12.46 12.02
CA ARG A 15 6.77 11.74 11.97
C ARG A 15 6.78 10.48 11.09
N ALA A 16 7.72 10.34 10.15
CA ALA A 16 7.89 9.11 9.36
C ALA A 16 9.25 9.10 8.65
N LEU A 17 9.82 7.91 8.44
CA LEU A 17 11.05 7.70 7.65
C LEU A 17 10.77 6.68 6.54
N SER A 18 11.31 6.89 5.33
CA SER A 18 11.19 5.91 4.23
C SER A 18 12.57 5.64 3.65
N ILE A 19 12.96 4.36 3.67
CA ILE A 19 14.27 3.89 3.24
C ILE A 19 14.07 3.00 2.01
N ALA A 20 14.69 3.38 0.90
CA ALA A 20 14.69 2.56 -0.31
C ALA A 20 15.97 1.71 -0.36
N SER A 21 15.93 0.57 -1.06
CA SER A 21 17.05 -0.37 -1.21
C SER A 21 18.35 0.31 -1.65
N GLN A 22 18.26 1.25 -2.59
CA GLN A 22 19.42 2.01 -3.08
C GLN A 22 20.14 2.86 -2.01
N ASN A 23 19.46 3.17 -0.89
CA ASN A 23 19.97 4.00 0.19
C ASN A 23 20.36 3.18 1.43
N ALA A 24 20.36 1.84 1.32
CA ALA A 24 20.68 0.93 2.42
C ALA A 24 22.05 1.21 3.05
N PHE A 25 23.04 1.62 2.25
CA PHE A 25 24.38 1.97 2.73
C PHE A 25 24.41 3.16 3.70
N LEU A 26 23.34 3.96 3.77
CA LEU A 26 23.23 5.06 4.73
C LEU A 26 22.84 4.56 6.14
N LEU A 27 22.31 3.35 6.27
CA LEU A 27 21.95 2.77 7.56
C LEU A 27 23.16 2.60 8.48
N SER A 28 24.31 2.20 7.93
CA SER A 28 25.56 2.06 8.70
C SER A 28 26.11 3.39 9.23
N ARG A 29 25.58 4.52 8.74
CA ARG A 29 25.96 5.87 9.18
C ARG A 29 24.97 6.46 10.18
N LEU A 30 23.86 5.78 10.46
CA LEU A 30 22.86 6.22 11.44
C LEU A 30 23.18 5.60 12.79
N GLU A 31 23.46 6.44 13.79
CA GLU A 31 23.60 6.02 15.17
C GLU A 31 22.38 6.51 15.97
N LYS A 32 21.60 5.57 16.51
CA LYS A 32 20.46 5.82 17.42
C LYS A 32 19.45 6.87 16.92
N PRO A 33 18.93 6.78 15.68
CA PRO A 33 17.92 7.72 15.23
C PRO A 33 16.62 7.53 16.03
N ARG A 34 16.01 8.65 16.44
CA ARG A 34 14.67 8.68 17.07
C ARG A 34 13.62 9.08 16.05
N ILE A 35 12.74 8.17 15.69
CA ILE A 35 11.69 8.37 14.68
C ILE A 35 10.34 8.23 15.35
N THR A 36 9.75 9.34 15.77
CA THR A 36 8.48 9.33 16.52
C THR A 36 7.28 8.74 15.77
N GLY A 37 7.36 8.50 14.46
CA GLY A 37 6.31 7.78 13.74
C GLY A 37 6.82 6.63 12.86
N THR A 38 6.16 6.39 11.73
CA THR A 38 6.30 5.11 11.02
C THR A 38 7.51 5.07 10.10
N VAL A 39 8.32 4.03 10.25
CA VAL A 39 9.43 3.70 9.34
C VAL A 39 8.92 2.74 8.27
N TYR A 40 9.21 3.08 7.02
CA TYR A 40 8.93 2.26 5.86
C TYR A 40 10.25 1.76 5.28
N LEU A 41 10.44 0.45 5.22
CA LEU A 41 11.64 -0.15 4.63
C LEU A 41 11.33 -1.48 3.92
N PRO A 42 12.15 -1.90 2.96
CA PRO A 42 12.18 -3.27 2.46
C PRO A 42 12.48 -4.26 3.58
N GLU A 43 11.89 -5.45 3.49
CA GLU A 43 12.12 -6.54 4.46
C GLU A 43 13.60 -6.94 4.54
N SER A 44 14.30 -6.91 3.40
CA SER A 44 15.74 -7.17 3.32
C SER A 44 16.60 -6.22 4.15
N LEU A 45 16.10 -5.02 4.48
CA LEU A 45 16.85 -4.03 5.27
C LEU A 45 16.52 -4.08 6.77
N MET A 46 15.63 -4.97 7.19
CA MET A 46 15.20 -5.07 8.60
C MET A 46 16.38 -5.30 9.53
N GLU A 47 17.22 -6.30 9.25
CA GLU A 47 18.36 -6.62 10.11
C GLU A 47 19.36 -5.46 10.20
N ALA A 48 19.63 -4.81 9.07
CA ALA A 48 20.52 -3.66 9.03
C ALA A 48 19.96 -2.47 9.82
N PHE A 49 18.65 -2.24 9.74
CA PHE A 49 17.97 -1.20 10.50
C PHE A 49 17.92 -1.51 11.99
N CYS A 50 17.68 -2.76 12.39
CA CYS A 50 17.72 -3.16 13.81
C CYS A 50 19.10 -2.90 14.46
N LYS A 51 20.19 -3.09 13.71
CA LYS A 51 21.56 -2.84 14.19
C LYS A 51 21.85 -1.37 14.49
N THR A 52 21.08 -0.42 13.94
CA THR A 52 21.30 1.01 14.21
C THR A 52 20.81 1.44 15.60
N GLY A 53 20.10 0.57 16.32
CA GLY A 53 19.49 0.90 17.62
C GLY A 53 18.44 2.02 17.50
N ALA A 54 17.71 2.07 16.39
CA ALA A 54 16.71 3.09 16.14
C ALA A 54 15.52 2.94 17.09
N GLU A 55 15.06 4.04 17.69
CA GLU A 55 13.76 4.10 18.36
C GLU A 55 12.73 4.56 17.32
N TYR A 56 11.62 3.82 17.18
CA TYR A 56 10.57 4.18 16.22
C TYR A 56 9.16 3.94 16.74
N GLY A 57 8.20 4.76 16.29
CA GLY A 57 6.80 4.63 16.68
C GLY A 57 6.06 3.48 15.96
N GLY A 58 6.49 3.10 14.76
CA GLY A 58 5.93 1.98 14.03
C GLY A 58 6.81 1.54 12.86
N LEU A 59 6.64 0.29 12.42
CA LEU A 59 7.39 -0.31 11.32
C LEU A 59 6.43 -0.84 10.26
N GLN A 60 6.70 -0.56 8.98
CA GLN A 60 5.95 -1.12 7.86
C GLN A 60 6.88 -1.54 6.73
N PHE A 61 6.68 -2.75 6.23
CA PHE A 61 7.41 -3.25 5.08
C PHE A 61 6.81 -2.73 3.77
N VAL A 62 7.69 -2.31 2.86
CA VAL A 62 7.34 -1.78 1.54
C VAL A 62 8.21 -2.43 0.47
N LYS A 63 7.62 -2.66 -0.70
CA LYS A 63 8.30 -2.97 -1.96
C LYS A 63 8.63 -1.69 -2.73
N GLY A 64 9.86 -1.64 -3.26
CA GLY A 64 10.45 -0.56 -4.05
C GLY A 64 9.93 0.85 -3.74
N ILE A 65 9.35 1.52 -4.73
CA ILE A 65 8.86 2.88 -4.57
C ILE A 65 7.55 2.91 -3.77
N THR A 66 7.34 3.95 -2.95
CA THR A 66 6.11 4.09 -2.16
C THR A 66 5.26 5.26 -2.63
N LEU A 67 4.02 4.96 -3.04
CA LEU A 67 3.00 5.92 -3.45
C LEU A 67 1.96 6.04 -2.32
N LYS A 68 1.85 7.22 -1.71
CA LYS A 68 0.97 7.47 -0.54
C LYS A 68 -0.13 8.47 -0.84
N ASN A 69 -1.29 8.28 -0.21
CA ASN A 69 -2.40 9.25 -0.12
C ASN A 69 -2.86 9.79 -1.49
N LYS A 70 -2.97 8.90 -2.47
CA LYS A 70 -3.43 9.25 -3.83
C LYS A 70 -4.95 9.08 -3.89
N ALA A 71 -5.68 10.10 -4.34
CA ALA A 71 -7.12 9.98 -4.56
C ALA A 71 -7.41 8.90 -5.62
N MET A 72 -6.70 8.96 -6.75
CA MET A 72 -6.79 7.97 -7.83
C MET A 72 -5.37 7.61 -8.31
N LEU A 73 -5.17 6.35 -8.66
CA LEU A 73 -3.92 5.84 -9.23
C LEU A 73 -4.21 4.73 -10.24
N THR A 74 -3.51 4.74 -11.37
CA THR A 74 -3.49 3.63 -12.33
C THR A 74 -2.15 2.90 -12.18
N LEU A 75 -2.21 1.59 -12.03
CA LEU A 75 -1.08 0.68 -12.05
C LEU A 75 -0.99 0.05 -13.43
N ASP A 76 0.10 0.33 -14.14
CA ASP A 76 0.39 -0.21 -15.46
C ASP A 76 1.76 -0.88 -15.49
N ASN A 77 2.06 -1.58 -16.59
CA ASN A 77 3.37 -2.21 -16.77
C ASN A 77 4.50 -1.18 -16.80
N ALA A 78 4.30 0.03 -17.33
CA ALA A 78 5.35 1.06 -17.38
C ALA A 78 5.82 1.49 -15.98
N LEU A 79 4.89 1.64 -15.03
CA LEU A 79 5.18 1.94 -13.63
C LEU A 79 5.94 0.81 -12.95
N LEU A 80 5.57 -0.45 -13.25
CA LEU A 80 6.26 -1.63 -12.75
C LEU A 80 7.66 -1.81 -13.37
N ASP A 81 7.81 -1.52 -14.65
CA ASP A 81 9.09 -1.59 -15.37
C ASP A 81 10.07 -0.52 -14.87
N ALA A 82 9.56 0.68 -14.54
CA ALA A 82 10.33 1.74 -13.91
C ALA A 82 10.71 1.43 -12.44
N SER A 83 10.09 0.41 -11.84
CA SER A 83 10.21 0.07 -10.42
C SER A 83 10.52 -1.42 -10.23
N PRO A 84 11.73 -1.88 -10.60
CA PRO A 84 12.08 -3.31 -10.57
C PRO A 84 12.02 -3.92 -9.15
N ASP A 85 12.24 -3.10 -8.12
CA ASP A 85 12.11 -3.51 -6.71
C ASP A 85 10.64 -3.56 -6.21
N GLY A 86 9.69 -3.24 -7.09
CA GLY A 86 8.25 -3.21 -6.82
C GLY A 86 7.69 -1.83 -6.44
N VAL A 87 6.39 -1.81 -6.17
CA VAL A 87 5.58 -0.62 -5.91
C VAL A 87 4.68 -0.88 -4.70
N SER A 88 4.78 0.00 -3.71
CA SER A 88 3.90 0.02 -2.53
C SER A 88 2.89 1.15 -2.60
N ILE A 89 1.61 0.82 -2.60
CA ILE A 89 0.49 1.77 -2.73
C ILE A 89 -0.24 1.84 -1.40
N LEU A 90 -0.15 2.97 -0.70
CA LEU A 90 -0.66 3.13 0.66
C LEU A 90 -1.70 4.24 0.74
N GLY A 91 -2.90 3.94 1.22
CA GLY A 91 -3.95 4.95 1.40
C GLY A 91 -4.50 5.50 0.08
N CYS A 92 -4.64 4.66 -0.95
CA CYS A 92 -5.20 5.10 -2.22
C CYS A 92 -6.73 5.04 -2.22
N GLY A 93 -7.42 6.11 -2.62
CA GLY A 93 -8.88 6.13 -2.69
C GLY A 93 -9.41 5.14 -3.73
N LEU A 94 -8.92 5.26 -4.97
CA LEU A 94 -9.23 4.37 -6.08
C LEU A 94 -7.95 3.94 -6.82
N LEU A 95 -7.65 2.65 -6.79
CA LEU A 95 -6.58 2.03 -7.55
C LEU A 95 -7.17 1.27 -8.74
N ARG A 96 -6.72 1.57 -9.96
CA ARG A 96 -7.04 0.81 -11.18
C ARG A 96 -5.83 0.01 -11.61
N ILE A 97 -5.97 -1.29 -11.74
CA ILE A 97 -4.93 -2.16 -12.28
C ILE A 97 -5.26 -2.40 -13.75
N GLN A 98 -4.33 -2.05 -14.64
CA GLN A 98 -4.50 -2.27 -16.07
C GLN A 98 -4.59 -3.76 -16.37
N GLU A 99 -5.45 -4.13 -17.32
CA GLU A 99 -5.74 -5.52 -17.69
C GLU A 99 -4.49 -6.28 -18.16
N ASN A 100 -3.56 -5.56 -18.80
CA ASN A 100 -2.31 -6.13 -19.30
C ASN A 100 -1.27 -6.42 -18.20
N VAL A 101 -1.53 -6.06 -16.93
CA VAL A 101 -0.66 -6.42 -15.81
C VAL A 101 -0.96 -7.85 -15.41
N SER A 102 0.01 -8.75 -15.53
CA SER A 102 -0.23 -10.16 -15.20
C SER A 102 -0.37 -10.39 -13.69
N PRO A 103 -1.13 -11.42 -13.26
CA PRO A 103 -1.26 -11.81 -11.86
C PRO A 103 0.11 -12.05 -11.18
N ASP A 104 1.06 -12.69 -11.88
CA ASP A 104 2.42 -12.90 -11.37
C ASP A 104 3.16 -11.59 -11.08
N ARG A 105 2.99 -10.58 -11.93
CA ARG A 105 3.60 -9.26 -11.68
C ARG A 105 2.97 -8.59 -10.46
N ILE A 106 1.66 -8.74 -10.26
CA ILE A 106 0.97 -8.22 -9.08
C ILE A 106 1.53 -8.87 -7.82
N LEU A 107 1.58 -10.21 -7.77
CA LEU A 107 2.11 -10.96 -6.62
C LEU A 107 3.53 -10.55 -6.25
N ASN A 108 4.40 -10.43 -7.25
CA ASN A 108 5.81 -10.20 -7.03
C ASN A 108 6.14 -8.73 -6.77
N LEU A 109 5.54 -7.80 -7.50
CA LEU A 109 5.97 -6.40 -7.51
C LEU A 109 5.04 -5.48 -6.72
N VAL A 110 3.80 -5.87 -6.46
CA VAL A 110 2.82 -4.96 -5.86
C VAL A 110 2.64 -5.26 -4.37
N LEU A 111 2.46 -4.20 -3.61
CA LEU A 111 1.93 -4.24 -2.25
C LEU A 111 0.90 -3.12 -2.12
N THR A 112 -0.31 -3.43 -1.66
CA THR A 112 -1.31 -2.39 -1.38
C THR A 112 -1.71 -2.41 0.09
N LYS A 113 -1.96 -1.23 0.66
CA LYS A 113 -2.44 -1.12 2.04
C LYS A 113 -3.42 0.03 2.21
N ASN A 114 -4.50 -0.20 2.96
CA ASN A 114 -5.52 0.80 3.29
C ASN A 114 -6.07 1.50 2.03
N CYS A 115 -6.30 0.76 0.95
CA CYS A 115 -6.88 1.31 -0.28
C CYS A 115 -8.40 1.25 -0.21
N GLY A 116 -9.09 2.31 -0.63
CA GLY A 116 -10.56 2.38 -0.59
C GLY A 116 -11.20 1.40 -1.56
N ARG A 117 -10.89 1.54 -2.85
CA ARG A 117 -11.39 0.69 -3.94
C ARG A 117 -10.27 0.27 -4.86
N ILE A 118 -10.17 -1.02 -5.18
CA ILE A 118 -9.22 -1.57 -6.15
C ILE A 118 -10.03 -2.19 -7.29
N LEU A 119 -9.77 -1.73 -8.50
CA LEU A 119 -10.37 -2.22 -9.72
C LEU A 119 -9.37 -3.10 -10.48
N CYS A 120 -9.75 -4.34 -10.74
CA CYS A 120 -8.93 -5.34 -11.42
C CYS A 120 -9.81 -6.31 -12.22
N THR A 121 -9.22 -7.08 -13.13
CA THR A 121 -9.95 -8.13 -13.86
C THR A 121 -10.19 -9.37 -12.98
N PRO A 122 -11.11 -10.28 -13.37
CA PRO A 122 -11.30 -11.56 -12.67
C PRO A 122 -10.01 -12.36 -12.51
N GLU A 123 -9.17 -12.39 -13.55
CA GLU A 123 -7.90 -13.14 -13.57
C GLU A 123 -6.89 -12.56 -12.58
N GLN A 124 -6.96 -11.26 -12.31
CA GLN A 124 -6.09 -10.57 -11.37
C GLN A 124 -6.58 -10.66 -9.92
N GLN A 125 -7.87 -10.92 -9.70
CA GLN A 125 -8.51 -10.75 -8.39
C GLN A 125 -7.79 -11.50 -7.27
N SER A 126 -7.49 -12.79 -7.46
CA SER A 126 -6.80 -13.59 -6.43
C SER A 126 -5.41 -13.04 -6.10
N ALA A 127 -4.67 -12.55 -7.10
CA ALA A 127 -3.37 -11.92 -6.87
C ALA A 127 -3.50 -10.61 -6.10
N VAL A 128 -4.52 -9.81 -6.42
CA VAL A 128 -4.80 -8.53 -5.76
C VAL A 128 -5.21 -8.75 -4.31
N GLU A 129 -6.07 -9.72 -4.03
CA GLU A 129 -6.48 -10.08 -2.67
C GLU A 129 -5.28 -10.47 -1.80
N LEU A 130 -4.35 -11.27 -2.34
CA LEU A 130 -3.15 -11.71 -1.60
C LEU A 130 -2.19 -10.57 -1.27
N VAL A 131 -2.01 -9.59 -2.16
CA VAL A 131 -1.07 -8.47 -1.93
C VAL A 131 -1.70 -7.27 -1.23
N SER A 132 -3.01 -7.29 -1.00
CA SER A 132 -3.77 -6.18 -0.44
C SER A 132 -4.04 -6.35 1.04
N LYS A 133 -3.71 -5.33 1.83
CA LYS A 133 -3.99 -5.28 3.27
C LYS A 133 -5.00 -4.18 3.56
N ASN A 134 -6.15 -4.52 4.15
CA ASN A 134 -7.24 -3.57 4.45
C ASN A 134 -7.73 -2.81 3.20
N ALA A 135 -8.10 -3.54 2.14
CA ALA A 135 -8.82 -2.94 1.03
C ALA A 135 -10.31 -2.78 1.39
N GLY A 136 -10.95 -1.66 1.02
CA GLY A 136 -12.39 -1.47 1.23
C GLY A 136 -13.23 -2.26 0.22
N PHE A 137 -12.78 -2.34 -1.04
CA PHE A 137 -13.39 -3.13 -2.10
C PHE A 137 -12.34 -3.59 -3.11
N ILE A 138 -12.45 -4.83 -3.59
CA ILE A 138 -11.66 -5.39 -4.69
C ILE A 138 -12.65 -6.03 -5.68
N GLY A 139 -12.56 -5.67 -6.96
CA GLY A 139 -13.40 -6.27 -7.99
C GLY A 139 -13.36 -5.51 -9.31
N GLU A 140 -14.23 -5.88 -10.24
CA GLU A 140 -14.21 -5.34 -11.59
C GLU A 140 -14.62 -3.88 -11.71
N GLN A 141 -14.10 -3.24 -12.76
CA GLN A 141 -14.62 -2.00 -13.29
C GLN A 141 -15.92 -2.31 -14.03
N LYS A 142 -17.06 -2.28 -13.32
CA LYS A 142 -18.35 -2.22 -14.01
C LYS A 142 -18.39 -0.89 -14.76
N GLU A 143 -18.29 -0.95 -16.08
CA GLU A 143 -18.65 0.18 -16.93
C GLU A 143 -20.16 0.39 -16.75
N GLU A 144 -20.50 1.46 -16.05
CA GLU A 144 -21.87 1.98 -16.11
C GLU A 144 -22.03 2.59 -17.50
N ALA A 145 -22.50 1.77 -18.45
CA ALA A 145 -23.03 2.26 -19.71
C ALA A 145 -24.35 2.98 -19.42
N GLY A 146 -24.30 4.31 -19.29
CA GLY A 146 -25.49 5.17 -19.16
C GLY A 146 -25.16 6.64 -19.43
N PRO A 147 -25.98 7.36 -20.22
CA PRO A 147 -25.69 8.73 -20.65
C PRO A 147 -25.85 9.74 -19.50
N GLU A 148 -25.24 10.91 -19.69
CA GLU A 148 -25.27 12.05 -18.78
C GLU A 148 -26.67 12.36 -18.23
N GLY A 149 -26.78 12.48 -16.90
CA GLY A 149 -27.99 12.88 -16.21
C GLY A 149 -27.75 13.06 -14.71
N ASP A 150 -27.62 14.31 -14.29
CA ASP A 150 -27.72 14.77 -12.91
C ASP A 150 -28.87 14.09 -12.15
N SER A 151 -28.57 13.45 -11.01
CA SER A 151 -29.31 13.57 -9.74
C SER A 151 -29.02 12.42 -8.77
N GLY A 152 -28.81 12.78 -7.50
CA GLY A 152 -29.25 11.94 -6.38
C GLY A 152 -28.22 10.95 -5.82
N PHE A 153 -27.55 11.39 -4.76
CA PHE A 153 -27.03 10.52 -3.70
C PHE A 153 -28.17 9.64 -3.16
N HIS A 154 -28.18 8.34 -3.49
CA HIS A 154 -29.06 7.36 -2.85
C HIS A 154 -28.20 6.18 -2.38
N MET A 155 -27.97 6.12 -1.07
CA MET A 155 -27.51 4.92 -0.38
C MET A 155 -28.68 3.94 -0.32
N PRO A 156 -28.60 2.73 -0.91
CA PRO A 156 -29.48 1.64 -0.50
C PRO A 156 -28.90 1.08 0.80
N ILE A 157 -29.58 1.35 1.92
CA ILE A 157 -29.45 0.51 3.10
C ILE A 157 -30.26 -0.75 2.78
N GLU A 158 -29.60 -1.80 2.30
CA GLU A 158 -30.16 -3.15 2.36
C GLU A 158 -29.56 -3.87 3.56
N SER A 159 -30.37 -3.93 4.61
CA SER A 159 -30.20 -4.79 5.75
C SER A 159 -30.54 -6.25 5.38
N GLU A 160 -29.82 -7.17 6.03
CA GLU A 160 -30.20 -8.57 6.33
C GLU A 160 -29.85 -9.69 5.32
N ASN A 161 -28.67 -10.30 5.51
CA ASN A 161 -28.57 -11.66 6.07
C ASN A 161 -27.09 -12.03 6.37
N ILE A 162 -26.50 -11.44 7.43
CA ILE A 162 -25.23 -11.95 7.95
C ILE A 162 -25.57 -13.13 8.88
N LYS A 163 -25.35 -14.36 8.39
CA LYS A 163 -25.36 -15.55 9.24
C LYS A 163 -24.08 -15.57 10.07
N THR A 164 -24.15 -15.09 11.29
CA THR A 164 -23.07 -15.16 12.27
C THR A 164 -22.80 -16.62 12.65
N VAL A 165 -21.62 -17.15 12.32
CA VAL A 165 -21.14 -18.43 12.83
C VAL A 165 -20.27 -18.18 14.05
N ASN A 166 -20.74 -18.59 15.22
CA ASN A 166 -19.97 -18.54 16.46
C ASN A 166 -19.05 -19.76 16.54
N ALA A 167 -17.83 -19.65 16.01
CA ALA A 167 -16.82 -20.68 16.21
C ALA A 167 -16.08 -20.42 17.53
N LYS A 168 -16.54 -21.04 18.61
CA LYS A 168 -15.67 -21.34 19.76
C LYS A 168 -14.72 -22.46 19.34
N THR A 169 -13.48 -22.13 19.03
CA THR A 169 -12.41 -23.11 18.90
C THR A 169 -11.55 -23.04 20.15
N TYR A 170 -11.72 -24.02 21.05
CA TYR A 170 -10.71 -24.39 22.03
C TYR A 170 -9.75 -25.36 21.34
N ILE A 171 -8.45 -25.12 21.47
CA ILE A 171 -7.41 -26.11 21.20
C ILE A 171 -6.84 -26.49 22.57
N LEU A 172 -6.82 -27.80 22.84
CA LEU A 172 -6.31 -28.44 24.06
C LEU A 172 -4.83 -28.15 24.30
#